data_AF-A0A6G6YN69-F1
#
_entry.id   AF-A0A6G6YN69-F1
#
_cell.length_a   1.000
_cell.length_b   1.000
_cell.length_c   1.000
_cell.angle_alpha   90.00
_cell.angle_beta   90.00
_cell.angle_gamma   90.00
#
_symmetry.space_group_name_H-M   'P 1'
#
loop_
_entity.id
_entity.type
_entity.pdbx_description
1 polymer ?
#
loop_
_entity_poly.entity_id
_entity_poly.type
_entity_poly.pdbx_seq_one_letter_code
_entity_poly.pdbx_strand_id
1 'polypeptide(L)' 'MKGPTEQEIRTRAYELWKDAGEPHGNMDQLWYQAERELLARKAANGETPCGMNGHHKPTSVQ' A
#
# COMPACT_ATOMS: atom_id res chain seq x y z
N MET A 1 14.33 -4.53 10.30
CA MET A 1 12.96 -4.13 9.92
C MET A 1 12.77 -4.45 8.45
N LYS A 2 11.75 -5.23 8.05
CA LYS A 2 11.42 -5.38 6.63
C LYS A 2 10.58 -4.18 6.20
N GLY A 3 11.09 -3.40 5.25
CA GLY A 3 10.34 -2.32 4.63
C GLY A 3 9.09 -2.81 3.89
N PRO A 4 8.31 -1.90 3.30
CA PRO A 4 7.29 -2.27 2.31
C PRO A 4 7.90 -3.10 1.18
N THR A 5 7.16 -4.08 0.67
CA THR A 5 7.61 -4.86 -0.50
C THR A 5 7.33 -4.07 -1.77
N GLU A 6 8.09 -4.33 -2.83
CA GLU A 6 7.87 -3.70 -4.14
C GLU A 6 6.44 -3.87 -4.64
N GLN A 7 5.80 -5.00 -4.33
CA GLN A 7 4.41 -5.23 -4.71
C GLN A 7 3.43 -4.31 -3.98
N GLU A 8 3.63 -4.06 -2.68
CA GLU A 8 2.81 -3.08 -1.95
C GLU A 8 3.02 -1.67 -2.51
N ILE A 9 4.28 -1.29 -2.76
CA ILE A 9 4.63 0.02 -3.32
C ILE A 9 3.99 0.18 -4.70
N ARG A 10 4.09 -0.83 -5.57
CA ARG A 10 3.49 -0.82 -6.90
C ARG A 10 1.97 -0.67 -6.86
N THR A 11 1.29 -1.45 -6.02
CA THR A 11 -0.17 -1.33 -5.87
C THR A 11 -0.54 0.08 -5.44
N ARG A 12 0.14 0.62 -4.42
CA ARG A 12 -0.16 1.95 -3.90
C ARG A 12 0.17 3.06 -4.90
N ALA A 13 1.29 2.95 -5.61
CA ALA A 13 1.67 3.88 -6.65
C ALA A 13 0.68 3.87 -7.82
N TYR A 14 0.16 2.70 -8.19
CA TYR A 14 -0.87 2.57 -9.23
C TYR A 14 -2.20 3.20 -8.82
N GLU A 15 -2.62 3.03 -7.56
CA GLU A 15 -3.80 3.72 -7.02
C GLU A 15 -3.63 5.24 -7.08
N LEU A 16 -2.49 5.76 -6.61
CA LEU A 16 -2.17 7.18 -6.67
C LEU A 16 -2.13 7.70 -8.12
N TRP A 17 -1.60 6.90 -9.05
CA TRP A 17 -1.57 7.24 -10.47
C TRP A 17 -2.97 7.34 -11.08
N LYS A 18 -3.86 6.39 -10.76
CA LYS A 18 -5.25 6.43 -11.22
C LYS A 18 -6.03 7.58 -10.60
N ASP A 19 -5.84 7.85 -9.31
CA ASP A 19 -6.48 8.97 -8.62
C ASP A 19 -6.04 10.32 -9.20
N ALA A 20 -4.75 10.44 -9.54
CA ALA A 20 -4.19 11.63 -10.19
C ALA A 20 -4.61 11.83 -11.66
N GLY A 21 -5.41 10.92 -12.23
CA GLY A 21 -5.85 11.01 -13.63
C GLY A 21 -4.79 10.59 -14.65
N GLU A 22 -3.94 9.63 -14.28
CA GLU A 22 -2.97 8.99 -15.18
C GLU A 22 -1.93 9.95 -15.80
N PRO A 23 -1.29 10.84 -15.00
CA PRO A 23 -0.31 11.77 -15.53
C PRO A 23 0.90 11.04 -16.12
N HIS A 24 1.28 11.40 -17.35
CA HIS A 24 2.46 10.86 -18.01
C HIS A 24 3.72 11.50 -17.40
N GLY A 25 4.62 10.67 -16.84
CA GLY A 25 5.90 11.12 -16.28
C GLY A 25 5.95 11.27 -14.76
N ASN A 26 4.85 11.05 -14.03
CA ASN A 26 4.84 11.16 -12.57
C ASN A 26 4.95 9.82 -11.84
N MET A 27 5.18 8.70 -12.53
CA MET A 27 5.25 7.37 -11.91
C MET A 27 6.34 7.27 -10.84
N ASP A 28 7.53 7.83 -11.09
CA ASP A 28 8.61 7.83 -10.09
C ASP A 28 8.20 8.57 -8.81
N GLN A 29 7.59 9.75 -8.92
CA GLN A 29 7.10 10.49 -7.76
C GLN A 29 6.03 9.71 -6.98
N LEU A 30 5.08 9.10 -7.69
CA LEU A 30 4.01 8.31 -7.10
C LEU A 30 4.56 7.05 -6.43
N TRP A 31 5.63 6.47 -6.96
CA TRP A 31 6.36 5.35 -6.37
C TRP A 31 7.01 5.74 -5.03
N TYR A 32 7.79 6.82 -5.01
CA TYR A 32 8.41 7.30 -3.77
C TYR A 32 7.36 7.72 -2.73
N GLN A 33 6.24 8.31 -3.17
CA GLN A 33 5.14 8.67 -2.29
C GLN A 33 4.49 7.43 -1.68
N ALA A 34 4.20 6.42 -2.50
CA ALA A 34 3.67 5.13 -2.06
C ALA A 34 4.60 4.44 -1.04
N GLU A 35 5.90 4.39 -1.32
CA GLU A 35 6.89 3.81 -0.41
C GLU A 35 6.89 4.50 0.95
N ARG A 36 6.90 5.85 0.96
CA ARG A 36 6.87 6.64 2.20
C ARG A 36 5.58 6.41 2.99
N GLU A 37 4.44 6.36 2.31
CA GLU A 37 3.14 6.12 2.94
C GLU A 37 3.08 4.73 3.61
N LEU A 38 3.56 3.70 2.92
CA LEU A 38 3.62 2.35 3.44
C LEU A 38 4.65 2.19 4.56
N LEU A 39 5.80 2.86 4.46
CA LEU A 39 6.81 2.87 5.50
C LEU A 39 6.28 3.55 6.78
N ALA A 40 5.61 4.69 6.64
CA ALA A 40 4.98 5.40 7.75
C ALA A 40 3.86 4.56 8.39
N ARG A 41 3.03 3.91 7.56
CA ARG A 41 1.99 3.00 8.04
C ARG A 41 2.59 1.79 8.75
N LYS A 42 3.66 1.17 8.25
CA LYS A 42 4.32 0.06 8.96
C LYS A 42 5.00 0.50 10.25
N ALA A 43 5.55 1.71 10.29
CA ALA A 43 6.11 2.29 11.50
C ALA A 43 5.01 2.56 12.55
N ALA A 44 3.89 3.16 12.14
CA ALA A 44 2.74 3.43 13.01
C ALA A 44 2.01 2.14 13.44
N ASN A 45 1.89 1.17 12.54
CA ASN A 45 1.31 -0.15 12.81
C ASN A 45 2.26 -1.05 13.63
N GLY A 46 3.52 -0.63 13.83
CA GLY A 46 4.45 -1.26 14.78
C GLY A 46 4.02 -1.12 16.24
N GLU A 47 3.04 -0.25 16.52
CA GLU A 47 2.36 -0.11 17.80
C GLU A 47 0.85 -0.39 17.64
N THR A 48 0.50 -1.64 17.34
CA THR A 48 -0.68 -2.22 17.99
C THR A 48 -0.41 -3.69 18.30
N PRO A 49 -0.59 -4.09 19.58
CA PRO A 49 -0.39 -5.46 20.01
C PRO A 49 -1.47 -6.36 19.39
N CYS A 50 -1.07 -7.58 19.04
CA CYS A 50 -1.90 -8.75 18.76
C CYS A 50 -3.43 -8.53 18.68
N GLY A 51 -4.00 -8.60 17.48
CA GLY A 51 -5.45 -8.63 17.25
C GLY A 51 -5.79 -9.06 15.82
N MET A 52 -6.31 -10.28 15.67
CA MET A 52 -6.59 -10.93 14.39
C MET A 52 -7.62 -10.16 13.57
N ASN A 53 -7.27 -9.67 12.38
CA ASN A 53 -8.25 -9.21 11.39
C ASN A 53 -7.95 -9.82 10.03
N GLY A 54 -8.48 -11.01 9.83
CA GLY A 54 -8.65 -11.59 8.50
C GLY A 54 -9.48 -10.66 7.63
N HIS A 55 -8.92 -10.25 6.49
CA HIS A 55 -9.68 -9.69 5.39
C HIS A 55 -9.11 -10.17 4.04
N HIS A 56 -9.05 -11.48 3.88
CA HIS A 56 -9.04 -12.12 2.57
C HIS A 56 -10.36 -12.90 2.49
N LYS A 57 -11.41 -12.22 2.00
CA LYS A 57 -12.73 -12.72 1.57
C LYS A 57 -13.05 -14.21 1.86
N PRO A 58 -14.07 -14.55 2.68
CA PRO A 58 -14.75 -15.82 2.45
C PRO A 58 -15.48 -15.67 1.11
N THR A 59 -15.01 -16.37 0.08
CA THR A 59 -15.78 -16.56 -1.15
C THR A 59 -17.07 -17.30 -0.75
N SER A 60 -18.12 -16.52 -0.50
CA SER A 60 -19.49 -16.99 -0.47
C SER A 60 -19.94 -17.10 -1.92
N VAL A 61 -19.95 -18.31 -2.46
CA VAL A 61 -20.84 -18.67 -3.58
C VAL A 61 -21.51 -20.00 -3.25
N GLN A 62 -22.81 -20.02 -3.50
CA GLN A 62 -23.83 -20.94 -2.99
C GLN A 62 -23.81 -22.31 -3.66
#